data_AF-A0A7L2JFL7-F1
#
_entry.id   AF-A0A7L2JFL7-F1
#
_cell.length_a   1.000
_cell.length_b   1.000
_cell.length_c   1.000
_cell.angle_alpha   90.00
_cell.angle_beta   90.00
_cell.angle_gamma   90.00
#
_symmetry.space_group_name_H-M   'P 1'
#
loop_
_entity.id
_entity.type
_entity.pdbx_description
1 polymer ?
#
loop_
_entity_poly.entity_id
_entity_poly.type
_entity_poly.pdbx_seq_one_letter_code
_entity_poly.pdbx_strand_id
1 'polypeptide(L)'
;VSLCFFTEVTGDVTWEDSLLIGLEGALLGCAYYLLTCRSCGLAVGFILHSSGSDLAYLRDLFCFFKDSIICYLVKKQRIIEASKVNFPPVTLKE
;
A
#
# COMPACT_ATOMS: atom_id res chain seq x y z
N VAL A 1 -3.88 9.52 12.84
CA VAL A 1 -3.58 8.38 11.95
C VAL A 1 -2.14 8.51 11.51
N SER A 2 -1.30 7.51 11.78
CA SER A 2 0.08 7.51 11.27
C SER A 2 0.05 6.84 9.89
N LEU A 3 0.64 7.49 8.89
CA LEU A 3 0.64 7.03 7.51
C LEU A 3 2.06 6.71 7.04
N CYS A 4 2.17 5.72 6.17
CA CYS A 4 3.36 5.47 5.38
C CYS A 4 3.03 5.76 3.92
N PHE A 5 3.88 6.52 3.23
CA PHE A 5 3.65 6.92 1.85
C PHE A 5 4.72 6.31 0.94
N PHE A 6 4.26 5.81 -0.20
CA PHE A 6 5.11 5.18 -1.22
C PHE A 6 4.79 5.80 -2.57
N THR A 7 5.80 5.87 -3.44
CA THR A 7 5.66 6.30 -4.83
C THR A 7 5.21 5.16 -5.73
N GLU A 8 5.52 3.92 -5.35
CA GLU A 8 5.22 2.71 -6.11
C GLU A 8 4.78 1.59 -5.16
N VAL A 9 3.94 0.70 -5.69
CA VAL A 9 3.44 -0.48 -5.00
C VAL A 9 3.51 -1.69 -5.93
N THR A 10 3.53 -2.90 -5.37
CA THR A 10 3.45 -4.13 -6.17
C THR A 10 2.01 -4.37 -6.63
N GLY A 11 1.83 -5.36 -7.51
CA GLY A 11 0.49 -5.80 -7.92
C GLY A 11 -0.38 -6.33 -6.78
N ASP A 12 0.17 -6.61 -5.61
CA ASP A 12 -0.58 -7.11 -4.44
C ASP A 12 -1.48 -6.03 -3.81
N VAL A 13 -1.32 -4.78 -4.24
CA VAL A 13 -2.16 -3.65 -3.85
C VAL A 13 -3.02 -3.26 -5.03
N THR A 14 -4.32 -3.20 -4.82
CA THR A 14 -5.32 -2.77 -5.80
C THR A 14 -6.00 -1.49 -5.32
N TRP A 15 -6.52 -0.68 -6.24
CA TRP A 15 -7.42 0.42 -5.89
C TRP A 15 -8.81 0.17 -6.48
N GLU A 16 -9.84 0.64 -5.79
CA GLU A 16 -11.19 0.65 -6.33
C GLU A 16 -11.36 1.78 -7.34
N ASP A 17 -12.04 1.53 -8.46
CA ASP A 17 -12.32 2.56 -9.49
C ASP A 17 -13.30 3.64 -8.98
N SER A 18 -14.06 3.33 -7.93
CA SER A 18 -15.00 4.25 -7.31
C SER A 18 -14.27 5.29 -6.46
N LEU A 19 -14.44 6.56 -6.81
CA LEU A 19 -13.95 7.67 -6.02
C LEU A 19 -14.80 7.87 -4.75
N LEU A 20 -14.15 7.84 -3.58
CA LEU A 20 -14.78 8.04 -2.28
C LEU A 20 -14.58 9.46 -1.76
N ILE A 21 -15.51 9.93 -0.93
CA ILE A 21 -15.45 11.25 -0.28
C ILE A 21 -15.25 11.06 1.23
N GLY A 22 -14.24 11.73 1.77
CA GLY A 22 -14.00 11.75 3.21
C GLY A 22 -15.05 12.62 3.92
N LEU A 23 -15.89 11.98 4.71
CA LEU A 23 -16.98 12.64 5.42
C LEU A 23 -16.58 13.10 6.82
N GLU A 24 -15.47 12.60 7.37
CA GLU A 24 -15.03 12.86 8.73
C GLU A 24 -13.50 12.77 8.87
N GLY A 25 -12.99 13.29 9.99
CA GLY A 25 -11.60 13.14 10.40
C GLY A 25 -10.60 13.83 9.47
N ALA A 26 -9.40 13.26 9.37
CA ALA A 26 -8.29 13.85 8.63
C ALA A 26 -8.53 13.94 7.11
N LEU A 27 -9.52 13.22 6.57
CA LEU A 27 -9.86 13.22 5.15
C LEU A 27 -11.11 14.04 4.84
N LEU A 28 -11.66 14.78 5.82
CA LEU A 28 -12.87 15.57 5.63
C LEU A 28 -12.78 16.47 4.39
N GLY A 29 -13.72 16.30 3.46
CA GLY A 29 -13.79 17.07 2.20
C GLY A 29 -12.80 16.64 1.11
N CYS A 30 -11.99 15.60 1.34
CA CYS A 30 -11.09 15.05 0.33
C CYS A 30 -11.79 14.00 -0.53
N ALA A 31 -11.35 13.88 -1.79
CA ALA A 31 -11.73 12.78 -2.66
C ALA A 31 -10.55 11.82 -2.83
N TYR A 32 -10.77 10.51 -2.71
CA TYR A 32 -9.70 9.52 -2.71
C TYR A 32 -10.16 8.16 -3.28
N TYR A 33 -9.20 7.38 -3.76
CA TYR A 33 -9.38 5.97 -4.10
C TYR A 33 -8.96 5.09 -2.94
N LEU A 34 -9.74 4.07 -2.60
CA LEU A 34 -9.41 3.12 -1.54
C LEU A 34 -8.36 2.13 -2.02
N LEU A 35 -7.29 1.91 -1.25
CA LEU A 35 -6.33 0.84 -1.50
C LEU A 35 -6.72 -0.41 -0.71
N THR A 36 -6.75 -1.55 -1.39
CA THR A 36 -7.05 -2.86 -0.82
C THR A 36 -5.93 -3.85 -1.10
N CYS A 37 -5.73 -4.80 -0.18
CA CYS A 37 -4.85 -5.93 -0.44
C CYS A 37 -5.57 -6.93 -1.36
N ARG A 38 -4.95 -7.30 -2.48
CA ARG A 38 -5.50 -8.26 -3.44
C ARG A 38 -5.86 -9.61 -2.82
N SER A 39 -5.06 -10.06 -1.85
CA SER A 39 -5.19 -11.41 -1.26
C SER A 39 -6.32 -11.51 -0.23
N CYS A 40 -6.43 -10.55 0.68
CA CYS A 40 -7.41 -10.59 1.78
C CYS A 40 -8.57 -9.59 1.64
N GLY A 41 -8.52 -8.69 0.66
CA GLY A 41 -9.54 -7.67 0.41
C GLY A 41 -9.59 -6.54 1.46
N LEU A 42 -8.75 -6.58 2.49
CA LEU A 42 -8.76 -5.55 3.54
C LEU A 42 -8.26 -4.21 3.01
N ALA A 43 -8.86 -3.13 3.52
CA ALA A 43 -8.38 -1.78 3.29
C ALA A 43 -7.01 -1.56 3.93
N VAL A 44 -6.06 -1.13 3.12
CA VAL A 44 -4.67 -0.90 3.55
C VAL A 44 -4.25 0.56 3.44
N GLY A 45 -5.01 1.38 2.72
CA GLY A 45 -4.67 2.79 2.50
C GLY A 45 -5.59 3.50 1.52
N PHE A 46 -5.10 4.60 0.96
CA PHE A 46 -5.79 5.39 -0.05
C PHE A 46 -4.82 6.14 -0.98
N ILE A 47 -5.32 6.61 -2.13
CA ILE A 47 -4.67 7.60 -2.99
C ILE A 47 -5.52 8.86 -3.00
N LEU A 48 -4.95 10.00 -2.61
CA LEU A 48 -5.66 11.28 -2.66
C LEU A 48 -5.75 11.78 -4.10
N HIS A 49 -6.99 11.99 -4.56
CA HIS A 49 -7.29 12.59 -5.85
C HIS A 49 -7.50 14.11 -5.74
N SER A 50 -8.27 14.54 -4.74
CA SER A 50 -8.52 15.95 -4.43
C SER A 50 -8.42 16.19 -2.93
N SER A 51 -7.80 17.30 -2.54
CA SER A 51 -7.59 17.65 -1.13
C SER A 51 -7.46 19.15 -0.93
N GLY A 52 -7.67 19.59 0.31
CA GLY A 52 -7.30 20.94 0.76
C GLY A 52 -5.79 21.15 0.76
N SER A 53 -5.35 22.41 0.90
CA SER A 53 -3.93 22.81 0.90
C SER A 53 -3.07 21.98 1.84
N ASP A 54 -3.62 21.63 2.99
CA ASP A 54 -2.90 20.99 4.08
C ASP A 54 -2.51 19.54 3.76
N LEU A 55 -3.16 18.92 2.77
CA LEU A 55 -2.91 17.56 2.31
C LEU A 55 -2.55 17.51 0.82
N ALA A 56 -2.30 18.66 0.20
CA ALA A 56 -2.00 18.74 -1.24
C ALA A 56 -0.69 18.00 -1.60
N TYR A 57 0.23 17.88 -0.64
CA TYR A 57 1.50 17.17 -0.78
C TYR A 57 1.36 15.64 -0.79
N LEU A 58 0.18 15.11 -0.43
CA LEU A 58 -0.12 13.68 -0.42
C LEU A 58 -0.83 13.21 -1.70
N ARG A 59 -1.17 14.12 -2.61
CA ARG A 59 -1.84 13.78 -3.87
C ARG A 59 -0.96 12.85 -4.70
N ASP A 60 -1.61 11.89 -5.34
CA ASP A 60 -0.98 10.89 -6.21
C ASP A 60 0.06 9.98 -5.51
N LEU A 61 0.14 10.02 -4.17
CA LEU A 61 0.95 9.08 -3.37
C LEU A 61 0.08 7.93 -2.84
N PHE A 62 0.68 6.75 -2.75
CA PHE A 62 0.07 5.60 -2.08
C PHE A 62 0.20 5.77 -0.57
N CYS A 63 -0.88 6.17 0.10
CA CYS A 63 -0.92 6.44 1.54
C CYS A 63 -1.47 5.24 2.31
N PHE A 64 -0.60 4.48 2.99
CA PHE A 64 -0.98 3.32 3.78
C PHE A 64 -1.26 3.66 5.23
N PHE A 65 -2.26 3.01 5.81
CA PHE A 65 -2.46 2.99 7.25
C PHE A 65 -1.32 2.20 7.89
N LYS A 66 -0.60 2.82 8.82
CA LYS A 66 0.54 2.19 9.49
C LYS A 66 0.16 0.87 10.19
N ASP A 67 -1.08 0.77 10.68
CA ASP A 67 -1.59 -0.42 11.36
C ASP A 67 -1.95 -1.57 10.38
N SER A 68 -2.06 -1.27 9.08
CA SER A 68 -2.39 -2.25 8.03
C SER A 68 -1.17 -2.83 7.31
N ILE A 69 0.06 -2.39 7.64
CA ILE A 69 1.28 -2.86 6.99
C ILE A 69 2.40 -3.15 7.98
N ILE A 70 3.34 -4.02 7.59
CA ILE A 70 4.55 -4.30 8.35
C ILE A 70 5.76 -3.81 7.54
N CYS A 71 6.48 -2.83 8.08
CA CYS A 71 7.73 -2.36 7.50
C CYS A 71 8.90 -3.16 8.07
N TYR A 72 9.75 -3.71 7.21
CA TYR A 72 11.00 -4.35 7.61
C TYR A 72 12.19 -3.72 6.89
N LEU A 73 13.30 -3.54 7.62
CA LEU A 73 14.55 -3.07 7.06
C LEU A 73 15.40 -4.28 6.65
N VAL A 74 15.65 -4.41 5.35
CA VAL A 74 16.57 -5.43 4.83
C VAL A 74 18.01 -5.00 5.15
N LYS A 75 18.65 -5.65 6.13
CA LYS A 75 20.02 -5.30 6.57
C LYS A 75 21.12 -5.67 5.57
N LYS A 76 20.89 -6.70 4.75
CA LYS A 76 21.85 -7.19 3.75
C LYS A 76 21.08 -7.54 2.48
N GLN A 77 21.34 -6.81 1.41
CA GLN A 77 20.88 -7.18 0.07
C GLN A 77 22.05 -7.84 -0.67
N ARG A 78 21.86 -9.07 -1.14
CA ARG A 78 22.77 -9.72 -2.08
C ARG A 78 21.95 -10.14 -3.29
N ILE A 79 22.32 -9.62 -4.46
CA ILE A 79 21.84 -10.13 -5.74
C ILE A 79 22.63 -11.42 -5.98
N ILE A 80 21.94 -12.54 -6.08
CA ILE A 80 22.53 -13.85 -6.33
C ILE A 80 21.95 -14.34 -7.64
N GLU A 81 22.78 -14.88 -8.52
CA GLU A 81 22.29 -15.54 -9.74
C GLU A 81 21.34 -16.67 -9.34
N ALA A 82 20.18 -16.75 -10.00
CA ALA A 82 19.20 -17.81 -9.74
C ALA A 82 19.80 -19.22 -9.89
N SER A 83 20.75 -19.40 -10.81
CA SER A 83 21.50 -20.65 -11.01
C SER A 83 22.33 -21.08 -9.79
N LYS A 84 22.62 -20.16 -8.86
CA LYS A 84 23.39 -20.41 -7.64
C LYS A 84 22.51 -20.58 -6.40
N VAL A 85 21.18 -20.58 -6.55
CA VAL A 85 20.23 -20.74 -5.44
C VAL A 85 19.38 -21.98 -5.67
N ASN A 86 19.45 -22.94 -4.75
CA ASN A 86 18.55 -24.10 -4.75
C ASN A 86 17.39 -23.81 -3.79
N PHE A 87 16.19 -23.63 -4.33
CA PHE A 87 14.96 -23.60 -3.54
C PHE A 87 14.42 -25.03 -3.46
N PRO A 88 14.51 -25.71 -2.31
CA PRO A 88 13.89 -27.01 -2.17
C PRO A 88 12.38 -26.87 -2.40
N PRO A 89 11.75 -27.78 -3.15
CA PRO A 89 10.32 -27.74 -3.35
C PRO A 89 9.63 -27.88 -1.99
N VAL A 90 8.97 -26.80 -1.55
CA VAL A 90 8.06 -26.86 -0.41
C VAL A 90 6.77 -27.48 -0.95
N THR A 91 6.59 -28.77 -0.74
CA THR A 91 5.29 -29.41 -0.95
C THR A 91 4.31 -28.82 0.06
N LEU A 92 3.31 -28.09 -0.41
CA LEU A 92 2.11 -27.80 0.39
C LEU A 92 1.56 -29.15 0.85
N LYS A 93 1.49 -29.38 2.15
CA LYS A 93 0.80 -30.56 2.68
C LYS A 93 -0.67 -30.42 2.31
N GLU A 94 -1.21 -31.43 1.64
CA GLU A 94 -2.65 -31.59 1.38
C GLU A 94 -3.47 -31.55 2.68
#